data_AF-A0A6D2KMB5-F1
#
_entry.id   AF-A0A6D2KMB5-F1
#
_cell.length_a   1.000
_cell.length_b   1.000
_cell.length_c   1.000
_cell.angle_alpha   90.00
_cell.angle_beta   90.00
_cell.angle_gamma   90.00
#
_symmetry.space_group_name_H-M   'P 1'
#
loop_
_entity.id
_entity.type
_entity.pdbx_description
1 polymer ?
#
loop_
_entity_poly.entity_id
_entity_poly.type
_entity_poly.pdbx_seq_one_letter_code
_entity_poly.pdbx_strand_id
1 'polypeptide(L)'
;MDTTNVAAKLPSATIVRETPSLLRTWWSNKNLQYDVAMSTIIIIINIAATVHMITHKISFNKDFLVTYMMAWFVPFYIIFGIFSCILWFMAIEDVKQSEAALYVGRFAHTMGICIFFELLYCISPHLALRFGVPGLIWFVAAMVAPCCPYMWRGLCQTVQDIKDWWKHVNQPRSVVVTV
;
A
#
# COMPACT_ATOMS: atom_id res chain seq x y z
N MET A 1 65.56 43.16 6.78
CA MET A 1 64.86 42.26 5.85
C MET A 1 63.95 41.39 6.71
N ASP A 2 62.71 41.82 6.90
CA ASP A 2 61.70 41.07 7.65
C ASP A 2 60.81 40.32 6.65
N THR A 3 60.80 38.99 6.74
CA THR A 3 59.88 38.13 5.99
C THR A 3 58.75 37.71 6.91
N THR A 4 57.60 38.36 6.76
CA THR A 4 56.33 38.01 7.41
C THR A 4 55.70 36.81 6.71
N ASN A 5 55.78 35.63 7.32
CA ASN A 5 55.04 34.45 6.88
C ASN A 5 53.58 34.55 7.37
N VAL A 6 52.70 35.09 6.52
CA VAL A 6 51.25 35.06 6.74
C VAL A 6 50.73 33.68 6.32
N ALA A 7 50.57 32.78 7.28
CA ALA A 7 49.88 31.52 7.06
C ALA A 7 48.38 31.78 6.84
N ALA A 8 47.91 31.63 5.61
CA ALA A 8 46.50 31.73 5.28
C ALA A 8 45.72 30.59 5.97
N LYS A 9 44.88 30.97 6.95
CA LYS A 9 43.99 30.04 7.65
C LYS A 9 42.88 29.62 6.69
N LEU A 10 42.92 28.38 6.21
CA LEU A 10 41.87 27.81 5.35
C LEU A 10 40.53 27.90 6.09
N PRO A 11 39.44 28.39 5.47
CA PRO A 11 38.14 28.42 6.12
C PRO A 11 37.72 26.98 6.41
N SER A 12 37.62 26.64 7.70
CA SER A 12 36.98 25.41 8.15
C SER A 12 35.52 25.51 7.74
N ALA A 13 35.18 24.89 6.61
CA ALA A 13 33.82 24.77 6.16
C ALA A 13 33.04 23.93 7.19
N THR A 14 32.40 24.61 8.13
CA THR A 14 31.43 24.01 9.03
C THR A 14 30.29 23.55 8.13
N ILE A 15 30.23 22.25 7.84
CA ILE A 15 29.06 21.62 7.23
C ILE A 15 27.95 21.77 8.26
N VAL A 16 27.17 22.85 8.15
CA VAL A 16 25.93 23.02 8.89
C VAL A 16 25.02 21.92 8.40
N ARG A 17 24.97 20.83 9.15
CA ARG A 17 24.03 19.74 8.92
C ARG A 17 22.66 20.29 9.29
N GLU A 18 21.99 20.93 8.33
CA GLU A 18 20.60 21.36 8.49
C GLU A 18 19.79 20.14 8.91
N THR A 19 19.28 20.15 10.14
CA THR A 19 18.36 19.13 10.61
C THR A 19 17.17 19.17 9.66
N PRO A 20 16.85 18.08 8.93
CA PRO A 20 15.77 18.11 7.97
C PRO A 20 14.48 18.50 8.70
N SER A 21 13.77 19.48 8.16
CA SER A 21 12.51 19.92 8.76
C SER A 21 11.56 18.72 8.91
N LEU A 22 10.75 18.71 9.97
CA LEU A 22 9.78 17.64 10.23
C LEU A 22 8.90 17.39 9.00
N LEU A 23 8.51 18.46 8.29
CA LEU A 23 7.77 18.40 7.03
C LEU A 23 8.54 17.69 5.90
N ARG A 24 9.85 17.95 5.75
CA ARG A 24 10.69 17.30 4.73
C ARG A 24 10.87 15.81 5.03
N THR A 25 11.07 15.48 6.29
CA THR A 25 11.17 14.09 6.76
C THR A 25 9.84 13.36 6.56
N TRP A 26 8.72 14.02 6.88
CA TRP A 26 7.37 13.51 6.68
C TRP A 26 7.06 13.27 5.19
N TRP A 27 7.34 14.24 4.32
CA TRP A 27 7.13 14.07 2.87
C TRP A 27 8.04 13.01 2.26
N SER A 28 9.20 12.71 2.87
CA SER A 28 10.07 11.62 2.44
C SER A 28 9.63 10.23 2.93
N ASN A 29 8.60 10.15 3.79
CA ASN A 29 8.10 8.89 4.33
C ASN A 29 7.35 8.11 3.25
N LYS A 30 7.96 7.00 2.80
CA LYS A 30 7.40 6.13 1.76
C LYS A 30 6.04 5.52 2.13
N ASN A 31 5.81 5.25 3.41
CA ASN A 31 4.55 4.68 3.88
C ASN A 31 3.41 5.70 3.79
N LEU A 32 3.68 6.95 4.14
CA LEU A 32 2.73 8.04 3.96
C LEU A 32 2.45 8.30 2.48
N GLN A 33 3.50 8.36 1.65
CA GLN A 33 3.34 8.56 0.20
C GLN A 33 2.46 7.47 -0.41
N TYR A 34 2.71 6.22 -0.03
CA TYR A 34 1.86 5.09 -0.41
C TYR A 34 0.42 5.29 0.06
N ASP A 35 0.22 5.67 1.32
CA ASP A 35 -1.11 5.80 1.92
C ASP A 35 -1.94 6.90 1.24
N VAL A 36 -1.32 8.05 0.99
CA VAL A 36 -1.92 9.15 0.25
C VAL A 36 -2.24 8.74 -1.19
N ALA A 37 -1.28 8.15 -1.91
CA ALA A 37 -1.47 7.75 -3.29
C ALA A 37 -2.60 6.73 -3.46
N MET A 38 -2.61 5.69 -2.62
CA MET A 38 -3.67 4.68 -2.63
C MET A 38 -5.03 5.28 -2.30
N SER A 39 -5.11 6.13 -1.28
CA SER A 39 -6.37 6.82 -0.94
C SER A 39 -6.88 7.65 -2.12
N THR A 40 -6.01 8.40 -2.79
CA THR A 40 -6.37 9.17 -3.99
C THR A 40 -6.89 8.29 -5.11
N ILE A 41 -6.18 7.20 -5.44
CA ILE A 41 -6.60 6.26 -6.49
C ILE A 41 -7.99 5.67 -6.16
N ILE A 42 -8.19 5.22 -4.93
CA ILE A 42 -9.44 4.60 -4.48
C ILE A 42 -10.61 5.57 -4.55
N ILE A 43 -10.41 6.82 -4.15
CA ILE A 43 -11.44 7.87 -4.28
C ILE A 43 -11.80 8.07 -5.75
N ILE A 44 -10.80 8.22 -6.63
CA ILE A 44 -11.02 8.46 -8.07
C ILE A 44 -11.82 7.32 -8.70
N ILE A 45 -11.43 6.05 -8.48
CA ILE A 45 -12.11 4.91 -9.11
C ILE A 45 -13.55 4.73 -8.59
N ASN A 46 -13.80 4.98 -7.31
CA ASN A 46 -15.15 4.90 -6.74
C ASN A 46 -16.07 6.00 -7.28
N ILE A 47 -15.56 7.23 -7.38
CA ILE A 47 -16.28 8.34 -8.02
C ILE A 47 -16.56 8.00 -9.48
N ALA A 48 -15.57 7.53 -10.23
CA ALA A 48 -15.72 7.17 -11.63
C ALA A 48 -16.78 6.08 -11.85
N ALA A 49 -16.78 5.02 -11.02
CA ALA A 49 -17.77 3.96 -11.10
C ALA A 49 -19.18 4.46 -10.75
N THR A 50 -19.32 5.28 -9.71
CA THR A 50 -20.61 5.87 -9.30
C THR A 50 -21.16 6.79 -10.40
N VAL A 51 -20.33 7.68 -10.94
CA VAL A 51 -20.70 8.58 -12.04
C VAL A 51 -21.11 7.75 -13.26
N HIS A 52 -20.36 6.70 -13.61
CA HIS A 52 -20.70 5.81 -14.71
C HIS A 52 -22.08 5.17 -14.54
N MET A 53 -22.40 4.66 -13.34
CA MET A 53 -23.72 4.10 -13.04
C MET A 53 -24.82 5.14 -13.19
N ILE A 54 -24.62 6.35 -12.67
CA ILE A 54 -25.58 7.46 -12.79
C ILE A 54 -25.82 7.81 -14.26
N THR A 55 -24.75 8.01 -15.04
CA THR A 55 -24.83 8.38 -16.46
C THR A 55 -25.58 7.35 -17.29
N HIS A 56 -25.33 6.06 -17.03
CA HIS A 56 -25.95 4.96 -17.78
C HIS A 56 -27.26 4.47 -17.15
N LYS A 57 -27.77 5.16 -16.11
CA LYS A 57 -29.00 4.81 -15.37
C LYS A 57 -29.01 3.37 -14.86
N ILE A 58 -27.84 2.85 -14.49
CA ILE A 58 -27.70 1.50 -13.93
C ILE A 58 -28.25 1.54 -12.50
N SER A 59 -29.29 0.76 -12.23
CA SER A 59 -29.85 0.66 -10.88
C SER A 59 -28.85 -0.01 -9.95
N PHE A 60 -28.70 0.55 -8.74
CA PHE A 60 -27.97 -0.13 -7.68
C PHE A 60 -28.61 -1.49 -7.40
N ASN A 61 -27.80 -2.53 -7.28
CA ASN A 61 -28.30 -3.88 -7.09
C ASN A 61 -29.06 -3.98 -5.76
N LYS A 62 -30.34 -4.36 -5.83
CA LYS A 62 -31.23 -4.52 -4.66
C LYS A 62 -31.07 -5.87 -3.97
N ASP A 63 -30.12 -6.70 -4.42
CA ASP A 63 -29.74 -7.91 -3.71
C ASP A 63 -29.40 -7.54 -2.27
N PHE A 64 -30.11 -8.19 -1.34
CA PHE A 64 -29.99 -7.93 0.09
C PHE A 64 -28.55 -7.98 0.56
N LEU A 65 -27.77 -8.95 0.05
CA LEU A 65 -26.37 -9.11 0.37
C LEU A 65 -25.52 -7.91 -0.07
N VAL A 66 -25.66 -7.45 -1.32
CA VAL A 66 -24.87 -6.32 -1.86
C VAL A 66 -25.22 -5.03 -1.13
N THR A 67 -26.51 -4.79 -0.86
CA THR A 67 -26.95 -3.61 -0.11
C THR A 67 -26.45 -3.62 1.33
N TYR A 68 -26.50 -4.78 1.99
CA TYR A 68 -26.00 -4.95 3.35
C TYR A 68 -24.48 -4.75 3.44
N MET A 69 -23.72 -5.28 2.49
CA MET A 69 -22.26 -5.12 2.46
C MET A 69 -21.87 -3.66 2.23
N MET A 70 -22.50 -2.96 1.27
CA MET A 70 -22.30 -1.51 1.11
C MET A 70 -22.59 -0.73 2.40
N ALA A 71 -23.68 -1.07 3.09
CA ALA A 71 -24.09 -0.39 4.32
C ALA A 71 -23.05 -0.52 5.44
N TRP A 72 -22.20 -1.56 5.40
CA TRP A 72 -21.07 -1.71 6.34
C TRP A 72 -19.77 -1.12 5.80
N PHE A 73 -19.43 -1.40 4.55
CA PHE A 73 -18.14 -0.99 3.98
C PHE A 73 -18.02 0.53 3.84
N VAL A 74 -19.09 1.24 3.48
CA VAL A 74 -19.05 2.71 3.34
C VAL A 74 -18.76 3.41 4.67
N PRO A 75 -19.48 3.14 5.78
CA PRO A 75 -19.14 3.74 7.08
C PRO A 75 -17.73 3.37 7.55
N PHE A 76 -17.33 2.10 7.41
CA PHE A 76 -15.98 1.69 7.81
C PHE A 76 -14.91 2.40 6.99
N TYR A 77 -15.07 2.48 5.67
CA TYR A 77 -14.14 3.22 4.80
C TYR A 77 -13.94 4.66 5.27
N ILE A 78 -15.04 5.37 5.58
CA ILE A 78 -15.00 6.76 6.04
C ILE A 78 -14.33 6.86 7.43
N ILE A 79 -14.76 6.03 8.39
CA ILE A 79 -14.25 6.08 9.77
C ILE A 79 -12.75 5.77 9.81
N PHE A 80 -12.33 4.67 9.19
CA PHE A 80 -10.92 4.27 9.17
C PHE A 80 -10.07 5.23 8.32
N GLY A 81 -10.63 5.81 7.25
CA GLY A 81 -9.95 6.84 6.46
C GLY A 81 -9.65 8.09 7.29
N ILE A 82 -10.64 8.60 8.02
CA ILE A 82 -10.47 9.75 8.92
C ILE A 82 -9.47 9.42 10.02
N PHE A 83 -9.58 8.23 10.63
CA PHE A 83 -8.68 7.81 11.70
C PHE A 83 -7.24 7.67 11.21
N SER A 84 -7.02 7.16 9.99
CA SER A 84 -5.70 7.11 9.34
C SER A 84 -5.11 8.51 9.21
N CYS A 85 -5.89 9.47 8.70
CA CYS A 85 -5.45 10.86 8.57
C CYS A 85 -5.02 11.45 9.92
N ILE A 86 -5.82 11.24 10.98
CA ILE A 86 -5.49 11.72 12.33
C ILE A 86 -4.18 11.11 12.83
N LEU A 87 -3.99 9.80 12.66
CA LEU A 87 -2.76 9.11 13.05
C LEU A 87 -1.55 9.60 12.25
N TRP A 88 -1.71 9.92 10.97
CA TRP A 88 -0.64 10.53 10.16
C TRP A 88 -0.26 11.93 10.62
N PHE A 89 -1.22 12.71 11.13
CA PHE A 89 -0.93 13.99 11.78
C PHE A 89 -0.16 13.79 13.09
N MET A 90 -0.59 12.84 13.94
CA MET A 90 0.14 12.51 15.18
C MET A 90 1.54 11.97 14.88
N ALA A 91 1.71 11.24 13.77
CA ALA A 91 2.98 10.69 13.34
C ALA A 91 4.01 11.74 12.90
N ILE A 92 3.60 13.01 12.72
CA ILE A 92 4.53 14.13 12.52
C ILE A 92 5.35 14.38 13.78
N GLU A 93 4.71 14.26 14.96
CA GLU A 93 5.34 14.49 16.27
C GLU A 93 5.95 13.21 16.85
N ASP A 94 5.25 12.08 16.73
CA ASP A 94 5.71 10.77 17.21
C ASP A 94 5.69 9.72 16.10
N VAL A 95 6.87 9.43 15.55
CA VAL A 95 7.05 8.44 14.46
C VAL A 95 6.51 7.05 14.81
N LYS A 96 6.37 6.70 16.10
CA LYS A 96 5.78 5.41 16.53
C LYS A 96 4.33 5.25 16.06
N GLN A 97 3.61 6.35 15.88
CA GLN A 97 2.24 6.34 15.38
C GLN A 97 2.15 6.03 13.87
N SER A 98 3.26 6.11 13.13
CA SER A 98 3.26 5.87 11.67
C SER A 98 2.92 4.43 11.29
N GLU A 99 3.23 3.46 12.15
CA GLU A 99 2.86 2.05 11.92
C GLU A 99 1.35 1.85 12.08
N ALA A 100 0.78 2.41 13.15
CA ALA A 100 -0.66 2.39 13.37
C ALA A 100 -1.41 3.15 12.26
N ALA A 101 -0.90 4.31 11.84
CA ALA A 101 -1.45 5.09 10.73
C ALA A 101 -1.49 4.24 9.44
N LEU A 102 -0.37 3.59 9.09
CA LEU A 102 -0.31 2.74 7.91
C LEU A 102 -1.27 1.54 7.99
N TYR A 103 -1.38 0.91 9.16
CA TYR A 103 -2.28 -0.22 9.37
C TYR A 103 -3.76 0.19 9.18
N VAL A 104 -4.16 1.27 9.83
CA VAL A 104 -5.51 1.84 9.75
C VAL A 104 -5.81 2.29 8.32
N GLY A 105 -4.86 2.95 7.65
CA GLY A 105 -4.96 3.34 6.25
C GLY A 105 -5.17 2.16 5.31
N ARG A 106 -4.42 1.06 5.47
CA ARG A 106 -4.61 -0.17 4.70
C ARG A 106 -5.99 -0.80 4.91
N PHE A 107 -6.52 -0.74 6.14
CA PHE A 107 -7.88 -1.19 6.42
C PHE A 107 -8.92 -0.32 5.69
N ALA A 108 -8.73 1.01 5.69
CA ALA A 108 -9.57 1.91 4.91
C ALA A 108 -9.48 1.59 3.40
N HIS A 109 -8.27 1.43 2.85
CA HIS A 109 -8.09 1.11 1.43
C HIS A 109 -8.80 -0.18 1.03
N THR A 110 -8.69 -1.20 1.88
CA THR A 110 -9.41 -2.45 1.74
C THR A 110 -10.91 -2.21 1.57
N MET A 111 -11.53 -1.47 2.50
CA MET A 111 -12.96 -1.19 2.45
C MET A 111 -13.32 -0.40 1.19
N GLY A 112 -12.50 0.58 0.80
CA GLY A 112 -12.68 1.35 -0.42
C GLY A 112 -12.59 0.52 -1.71
N ILE A 113 -11.74 -0.51 -1.73
CA ILE A 113 -11.63 -1.46 -2.85
C ILE A 113 -12.83 -2.42 -2.87
N CYS A 114 -13.32 -2.87 -1.71
CA CYS A 114 -14.53 -3.68 -1.63
C CYS A 114 -15.75 -2.93 -2.18
N ILE A 115 -15.93 -1.66 -1.80
CA ILE A 115 -16.96 -0.78 -2.37
C ILE A 115 -16.82 -0.72 -3.90
N PHE A 116 -15.59 -0.51 -4.40
CA PHE A 116 -15.35 -0.46 -5.84
C PHE A 116 -15.74 -1.76 -6.56
N PHE A 117 -15.45 -2.94 -5.98
CA PHE A 117 -15.86 -4.21 -6.58
C PHE A 117 -17.37 -4.41 -6.58
N GLU A 118 -18.07 -3.96 -5.55
CA GLU A 118 -19.53 -3.99 -5.52
C GLU A 118 -20.16 -3.06 -6.56
N LEU A 119 -19.58 -1.86 -6.76
CA LEU A 119 -19.97 -0.96 -7.84
C LEU A 119 -19.71 -1.61 -9.21
N LEU A 120 -18.54 -2.22 -9.42
CA LEU A 120 -18.26 -2.97 -10.65
C LEU A 120 -19.23 -4.12 -10.85
N TYR A 121 -19.65 -4.81 -9.78
CA TYR A 121 -20.62 -5.90 -9.86
C TYR A 121 -21.99 -5.39 -10.32
N CYS A 122 -22.41 -4.21 -9.81
CA CYS A 122 -23.63 -3.56 -10.27
C CYS A 122 -23.55 -3.14 -11.75
N ILE A 123 -22.37 -2.71 -12.23
CA ILE A 123 -22.16 -2.36 -13.64
C ILE A 123 -22.15 -3.61 -14.51
N SER A 124 -21.36 -4.62 -14.14
CA SER A 124 -21.30 -5.91 -14.81
C SER A 124 -20.60 -6.96 -13.92
N PRO A 125 -21.23 -8.12 -13.64
CA PRO A 125 -20.58 -9.21 -12.92
C PRO A 125 -19.26 -9.67 -13.54
N HIS A 126 -19.13 -9.59 -14.87
CA HIS A 126 -17.90 -9.95 -15.57
C HIS A 126 -16.75 -8.97 -15.32
N LEU A 127 -17.05 -7.67 -15.14
CA LEU A 127 -16.04 -6.67 -14.75
C LEU A 127 -15.57 -6.94 -13.33
N ALA A 128 -16.50 -7.20 -12.40
CA ALA A 128 -16.16 -7.55 -11.03
C ALA A 128 -15.28 -8.81 -10.97
N LEU A 129 -15.53 -9.83 -11.78
CA LEU A 129 -14.67 -11.02 -11.84
C LEU A 129 -13.28 -10.71 -12.43
N ARG A 130 -13.23 -9.99 -13.56
CA ARG A 130 -11.95 -9.66 -14.24
C ARG A 130 -11.02 -8.81 -13.38
N PHE A 131 -11.56 -7.86 -12.63
CA PHE A 131 -10.77 -6.98 -11.76
C PHE A 131 -10.67 -7.51 -10.32
N GLY A 132 -11.68 -8.23 -9.85
CA GLY A 132 -11.77 -8.78 -8.50
C GLY A 132 -10.84 -9.97 -8.27
N VAL A 133 -10.66 -10.88 -9.23
CA VAL A 133 -9.75 -12.02 -9.07
C VAL A 133 -8.29 -11.57 -8.90
N PRO A 134 -7.73 -10.68 -9.75
CA PRO A 134 -6.41 -10.10 -9.51
C PRO A 134 -6.36 -9.26 -8.22
N GLY A 135 -7.43 -8.52 -7.94
CA GLY A 135 -7.56 -7.70 -6.74
C GLY A 135 -7.55 -8.51 -5.43
N LEU A 136 -8.12 -9.70 -5.43
CA LEU A 136 -8.13 -10.63 -4.29
C LEU A 136 -6.73 -11.17 -3.98
N ILE A 137 -5.90 -11.41 -5.01
CA ILE A 137 -4.51 -11.81 -4.81
C ILE A 137 -3.72 -10.69 -4.13
N TRP A 138 -3.91 -9.45 -4.59
CA TRP A 138 -3.33 -8.28 -3.93
C TRP A 138 -3.89 -8.10 -2.52
N PHE A 139 -5.18 -8.31 -2.32
CA PHE A 139 -5.87 -8.19 -1.04
C PHE A 139 -5.27 -9.12 0.03
N VAL A 140 -5.07 -10.40 -0.32
CA VAL A 140 -4.43 -11.38 0.57
C VAL A 140 -3.03 -10.91 0.95
N ALA A 141 -2.22 -10.46 -0.01
CA ALA A 141 -0.88 -9.96 0.28
C ALA A 141 -0.88 -8.66 1.11
N ALA A 142 -1.81 -7.74 0.85
CA ALA A 142 -1.87 -6.43 1.46
C ALA A 142 -2.39 -6.45 2.90
N MET A 143 -3.25 -7.41 3.25
CA MET A 143 -3.85 -7.57 4.58
C MET A 143 -3.25 -8.71 5.40
N VAL A 144 -2.95 -9.88 4.83
CA VAL A 144 -2.41 -11.01 5.61
C VAL A 144 -0.99 -10.72 6.09
N ALA A 145 -0.17 -10.04 5.28
CA ALA A 145 1.20 -9.67 5.67
C ALA A 145 1.26 -8.77 6.92
N PRO A 146 0.49 -7.66 7.02
CA PRO A 146 0.48 -6.83 8.22
C PRO A 146 -0.41 -7.37 9.35
N CYS A 147 -1.57 -7.97 9.09
CA CYS A 147 -2.47 -8.45 10.15
C CYS A 147 -2.01 -9.77 10.78
N CYS A 148 -1.29 -10.61 10.03
CA CYS A 148 -0.91 -11.96 10.45
C CYS A 148 0.53 -12.29 10.01
N PRO A 149 1.54 -11.62 10.58
CA PRO A 149 2.94 -11.76 10.16
C PRO A 149 3.46 -13.21 10.25
N TYR A 150 2.94 -13.99 11.21
CA TYR A 150 3.26 -15.42 11.37
C TYR A 150 2.76 -16.26 10.18
N MET A 151 1.51 -16.06 9.75
CA MET A 151 0.95 -16.77 8.60
C MET A 151 1.65 -16.35 7.30
N TRP A 152 1.95 -15.06 7.15
CA TRP A 152 2.69 -14.57 5.98
C TRP A 152 4.10 -15.14 5.90
N ARG A 153 4.84 -15.18 7.02
CA ARG A 153 6.17 -15.81 7.06
C ARG A 153 6.09 -17.29 6.69
N GLY A 154 5.07 -18.02 7.19
CA GLY A 154 4.82 -19.40 6.78
C GLY A 154 4.54 -19.54 5.28
N LEU A 155 3.73 -18.65 4.70
CA LEU A 155 3.43 -18.64 3.27
C LEU A 155 4.68 -18.36 2.42
N CYS A 156 5.49 -17.37 2.83
CA CYS A 156 6.76 -17.05 2.18
C CYS A 156 7.75 -18.21 2.23
N GLN A 157 7.83 -18.92 3.37
CA GLN A 157 8.67 -20.10 3.51
C GLN A 157 8.25 -21.20 2.55
N THR A 158 6.95 -21.52 2.50
CA THR A 158 6.41 -22.53 1.57
C THR A 158 6.70 -22.19 0.10
N VAL A 159 6.58 -20.91 -0.28
CA VAL A 159 6.90 -20.46 -1.64
C VAL A 159 8.40 -20.59 -1.94
N GLN A 160 9.27 -20.29 -0.98
CA GLN A 160 10.72 -20.49 -1.13
C GLN A 160 11.06 -21.98 -1.28
N ASP A 161 10.47 -22.84 -0.47
CA ASP A 161 10.70 -24.29 -0.51
C ASP A 161 10.27 -24.89 -1.87
N ILE A 162 9.11 -24.46 -2.40
CA ILE A 162 8.65 -24.85 -3.75
C ILE A 162 9.62 -24.39 -4.82
N LYS A 163 10.11 -23.15 -4.72
CA LYS A 163 11.08 -22.58 -5.67
C LYS A 163 12.39 -23.35 -5.68
N ASP A 164 12.91 -23.71 -4.50
CA ASP A 164 14.17 -24.43 -4.38
C ASP A 164 14.04 -25.89 -4.81
N TRP A 165 12.90 -26.54 -4.52
CA TRP A 165 12.57 -27.84 -5.11
C TRP A 165 12.51 -27.79 -6.64
N TRP A 166 11.84 -26.78 -7.22
CA TRP A 166 11.74 -26.63 -8.67
C TRP A 166 13.10 -26.41 -9.33
N LYS A 167 14.00 -25.66 -8.69
CA LYS A 167 15.39 -25.51 -9.15
C LYS A 167 16.14 -26.83 -9.11
N HIS A 168 15.98 -27.62 -8.05
CA HIS A 168 16.65 -28.92 -7.92
C HIS A 168 16.20 -29.89 -9.02
N VAL A 169 14.89 -30.00 -9.27
CA VAL A 169 14.34 -30.88 -10.31
C VAL A 169 14.80 -30.48 -11.72
N ASN A 170 14.97 -29.18 -11.96
CA ASN A 170 15.39 -28.65 -13.27
C ASN A 170 16.90 -28.44 -13.40
N GLN A 171 17.72 -28.94 -12.45
CA GLN A 171 19.16 -28.95 -12.67
C GLN A 171 19.48 -29.86 -13.87
N PRO A 172 20.27 -29.38 -14.85
CA PRO A 172 20.68 -30.22 -15.96
C PRO A 172 21.45 -31.41 -15.39
N ARG A 173 20.97 -32.64 -15.67
CA ARG A 173 21.74 -33.85 -15.35
C ARG A 173 23.08 -33.72 -16.08
N SER A 174 24.17 -33.63 -15.32
CA SER A 174 25.50 -33.84 -15.87
C SER A 174 25.54 -35.27 -16.41
N VAL A 175 25.30 -35.42 -17.71
CA VAL A 175 25.59 -36.67 -18.41
C VAL A 175 27.10 -36.77 -18.41
N VAL A 176 27.64 -37.56 -17.48
CA VAL A 176 29.04 -37.98 -17.51
C VAL A 176 29.18 -38.83 -18.77
N VAL A 177 29.59 -38.21 -19.87
CA VAL A 177 30.04 -38.93 -21.06
C VAL A 177 31.37 -39.57 -20.67
N THR A 178 31.34 -40.86 -20.37
CA THR A 178 32.57 -41.65 -20.23
C THR A 178 33.16 -41.77 -21.63
N VAL A 179 34.27 -41.05 -21.87
CA VAL A 179 35.11 -41.20 -23.07
C VAL A 179 36.04 -42.37 -22.86
#